data_AF-A0A497D1E0-F1
#
_entry.id   AF-A0A497D1E0-F1
#
_cell.length_a   1.000
_cell.length_b   1.000
_cell.length_c   1.000
_cell.angle_alpha   90.00
_cell.angle_beta   90.00
_cell.angle_gamma   90.00
#
_symmetry.space_group_name_H-M   'P 1'
#
loop_
_entity.id
_entity.type
_entity.pdbx_description
1 polymer ?
#
loop_
_entity_poly.entity_id
_entity_poly.type
_entity_poly.pdbx_seq_one_letter_code
_entity_poly.pdbx_strand_id
1 'polypeptide(L)'
;MYDKKYKDPRIMDQACTMQLNALLIRYDGEVSLCCQDDECTFGLGNVFNKSIAEIWGSDKHRGIIDKVTKPGGRREFDLCKKCYIFSGFQDETLSFGKQVARKVKSILMKSNEFAWEKGLINVRNKNSIATIAEKIF
;
A
#
# COMPACT_ATOMS: atom_id res chain seq x y z
N MET A 1 26.76 4.04 -5.99
CA MET A 1 25.94 3.77 -7.19
C MET A 1 24.46 3.59 -6.80
N TYR A 2 23.83 4.63 -6.23
CA TYR A 2 22.36 4.74 -6.01
C TYR A 2 21.95 6.22 -5.95
N ASP A 3 22.72 7.06 -6.62
CA ASP A 3 22.55 8.50 -6.55
C ASP A 3 21.44 8.87 -7.54
N LYS A 4 20.31 9.35 -7.01
CA LYS A 4 19.10 9.82 -7.71
C LYS A 4 18.06 8.77 -8.10
N LYS A 5 17.55 8.00 -7.14
CA LYS A 5 16.15 7.54 -7.25
C LYS A 5 15.22 8.69 -6.88
N TYR A 6 14.35 9.09 -7.82
CA TYR A 6 13.29 10.06 -7.57
C TYR A 6 12.41 9.55 -6.41
N LYS A 7 12.32 10.33 -5.34
CA LYS A 7 11.46 10.02 -4.21
C LYS A 7 10.08 10.62 -4.47
N ASP A 8 9.10 9.76 -4.69
CA ASP A 8 7.71 10.19 -4.80
C ASP A 8 7.24 10.79 -3.46
N PRO A 9 6.76 12.05 -3.42
CA PRO A 9 6.33 12.70 -2.17
C PRO A 9 5.17 11.96 -1.49
N ARG A 10 4.35 11.23 -2.25
CA ARG A 10 3.19 10.48 -1.75
C ARG A 10 3.58 9.29 -0.89
N ILE A 11 4.83 8.80 -0.98
CA ILE A 11 5.32 7.67 -0.18
C ILE A 11 5.09 7.93 1.32
N MET A 12 5.28 9.17 1.77
CA MET A 12 5.17 9.52 3.18
C MET A 12 3.74 9.38 3.72
N ASP A 13 2.73 9.52 2.86
CA ASP A 13 1.33 9.46 3.24
C ASP A 13 0.72 8.08 2.99
N GLN A 14 1.52 7.13 2.49
CA GLN A 14 1.10 5.76 2.26
C GLN A 14 1.60 4.81 3.35
N ALA A 15 0.72 3.86 3.68
CA ALA A 15 1.07 2.69 4.48
C ALA A 15 2.27 1.93 3.90
N CYS A 16 3.11 1.38 4.77
CA CYS A 16 4.10 0.39 4.42
C CYS A 16 3.67 -0.98 4.92
N THR A 17 3.64 -1.98 4.03
CA THR A 17 3.18 -3.34 4.35
C THR A 17 4.25 -4.40 4.12
N MET A 18 5.44 -4.01 3.66
CA MET A 18 6.51 -4.97 3.34
C MET A 18 6.96 -5.77 4.57
N GLN A 19 6.91 -5.13 5.73
CA GLN A 19 7.28 -5.63 7.06
C GLN A 19 6.30 -6.68 7.58
N LEU A 20 5.12 -6.80 6.95
CA LEU A 20 4.17 -7.85 7.28
C LEU A 20 4.49 -9.16 6.56
N ASN A 21 5.21 -9.09 5.43
CA ASN A 21 5.32 -10.19 4.48
C ASN A 21 6.76 -10.67 4.28
N ALA A 22 7.75 -9.98 4.85
CA ALA A 22 9.16 -10.32 4.68
C ALA A 22 9.96 -10.05 5.96
N LEU A 23 10.84 -11.00 6.28
CA LEU A 23 11.90 -10.87 7.27
C LEU A 23 13.24 -11.05 6.53
N LEU A 24 14.17 -10.13 6.72
CA LEU A 24 15.46 -10.13 6.04
C LEU A 24 16.56 -10.41 7.07
N ILE A 25 17.33 -11.48 6.85
CA ILE A 25 18.44 -11.89 7.72
C ILE A 25 19.74 -11.66 6.94
N ARG A 26 20.68 -10.93 7.55
CA ARG A 26 22.02 -10.72 7.02
C ARG A 26 22.94 -11.89 7.33
N TYR A 27 24.10 -11.93 6.65
CA TYR A 27 25.09 -12.99 6.86
C TYR A 27 25.65 -13.05 8.30
N ASP A 28 25.63 -11.93 9.01
CA ASP A 28 26.05 -11.78 10.42
C ASP A 28 24.93 -12.10 11.42
N GLY A 29 23.77 -12.55 10.91
CA GLY A 29 22.61 -12.93 11.71
C GLY A 29 21.71 -11.76 12.11
N GLU A 30 22.12 -10.51 11.88
CA GLU A 30 21.27 -9.35 12.18
C GLU A 30 20.02 -9.33 11.29
N VAL A 31 18.90 -8.94 11.88
CA VAL A 31 17.61 -8.87 11.19
C VAL A 31 17.28 -7.42 10.80
N SER A 32 17.21 -7.17 9.50
CA SER A 32 16.77 -5.90 8.92
C SER A 32 15.25 -5.82 8.92
N LEU A 33 14.70 -4.64 9.20
CA LEU A 33 13.25 -4.42 9.09
C LEU A 33 12.75 -4.53 7.64
N CYS A 34 13.57 -4.08 6.68
CA CYS A 34 13.12 -3.84 5.32
C CYS A 34 14.32 -3.68 4.36
N CYS A 35 14.10 -3.69 3.05
CA CYS A 35 15.18 -3.57 2.05
C CYS A 35 15.94 -2.22 2.05
N GLN A 36 15.51 -1.26 2.87
CA GLN A 36 16.20 0.02 3.09
C GLN A 36 16.92 0.08 4.43
N ASP A 37 16.75 -0.94 5.29
CA ASP A 37 17.38 -1.06 6.60
C ASP A 37 18.58 -2.01 6.52
N ASP A 38 19.45 -1.77 5.55
CA ASP A 38 20.65 -2.57 5.30
C ASP A 38 21.60 -2.54 6.50
N GLU A 39 21.73 -1.42 7.19
CA GLU A 39 22.53 -1.26 8.41
C GLU A 39 21.84 -1.80 9.69
N CYS A 40 20.66 -2.41 9.59
CA CYS A 40 19.89 -2.94 10.73
C CYS A 40 19.67 -1.91 11.86
N THR A 41 19.45 -0.64 11.48
CA THR A 41 19.30 0.49 12.41
C THR A 41 18.10 0.36 13.33
N PHE A 42 17.09 -0.42 12.93
CA PHE A 42 15.96 -0.74 13.80
C PHE A 42 16.33 -1.73 14.90
N GLY A 43 17.43 -2.48 14.80
CA GLY A 43 17.93 -3.38 15.83
C GLY A 43 16.88 -4.38 16.30
N LEU A 44 16.30 -5.16 15.38
CA LEU A 44 15.24 -6.13 15.70
C LEU A 44 15.78 -7.34 16.47
N GLY A 45 17.04 -7.72 16.23
CA GLY A 45 17.74 -8.80 16.92
C GLY A 45 18.63 -9.60 15.98
N ASN A 46 19.30 -10.61 16.55
CA ASN A 46 20.22 -11.48 15.83
C ASN A 46 19.77 -12.94 15.95
N VAL A 47 19.65 -13.65 14.83
CA VAL A 47 19.16 -15.04 14.79
C VAL A 47 20.11 -16.07 15.40
N PHE A 48 21.38 -15.71 15.61
CA PHE A 48 22.31 -16.56 16.36
C PHE A 48 22.07 -16.53 17.87
N ASN A 49 21.34 -15.51 18.35
CA ASN A 49 21.07 -15.30 19.78
C ASN A 49 19.61 -15.54 20.17
N LYS A 50 18.67 -15.36 19.24
CA LYS A 50 17.22 -15.49 19.47
C LYS A 50 16.57 -16.24 18.32
N SER A 51 15.49 -16.96 18.58
CA SER A 51 14.70 -17.57 17.52
C SER A 51 14.02 -16.50 16.65
N ILE A 52 13.73 -16.86 15.39
CA ILE A 52 12.99 -15.98 14.46
C ILE A 52 11.62 -15.62 15.05
N ALA A 53 10.95 -16.55 15.72
CA ALA A 53 9.65 -16.30 16.37
C ALA A 53 9.75 -15.23 17.47
N GLU A 54 10.80 -15.24 18.28
CA GLU A 54 11.02 -14.20 19.31
C GLU A 54 11.31 -12.84 18.69
N ILE A 55 12.09 -12.78 17.61
CA ILE A 55 12.41 -11.52 16.92
C ILE A 55 11.17 -10.94 16.23
N TRP A 56 10.50 -11.76 15.41
CA TRP A 56 9.31 -11.36 14.63
C TRP A 56 8.11 -11.06 15.52
N GLY A 57 7.94 -11.83 16.60
CA GLY A 57 6.89 -11.65 17.59
C GLY A 57 7.22 -10.62 18.68
N SER A 58 8.35 -9.92 18.59
CA SER A 58 8.75 -8.95 19.61
C SER A 58 7.82 -7.72 19.63
N ASP A 59 7.68 -7.12 20.81
CA ASP A 59 6.95 -5.84 20.97
C ASP A 59 7.56 -4.72 20.13
N LYS A 60 8.89 -4.77 19.94
CA LYS A 60 9.60 -3.83 19.09
C LYS A 60 9.14 -3.93 17.64
N HIS A 61 9.13 -5.15 17.09
CA HIS A 61 8.68 -5.37 15.72
C HIS A 61 7.20 -4.99 15.54
N ARG A 62 6.33 -5.43 16.45
CA ARG A 62 4.89 -5.07 16.45
C ARG A 62 4.67 -3.57 16.52
N GLY A 63 5.34 -2.88 17.43
CA GLY A 63 5.21 -1.43 17.60
C GLY A 63 5.66 -0.64 16.37
N ILE A 64 6.67 -1.13 15.64
CA ILE A 64 7.07 -0.53 14.36
C ILE A 64 5.98 -0.76 13.31
N ILE A 65 5.49 -1.99 13.14
CA ILE A 65 4.42 -2.34 12.20
C ILE A 65 3.17 -1.47 12.43
N ASP A 66 2.71 -1.34 13.67
CA ASP A 66 1.52 -0.58 14.04
C ASP A 66 1.61 0.90 13.69
N LYS A 67 2.83 1.42 13.57
CA LYS A 67 3.10 2.80 13.13
C LYS A 67 3.18 2.87 11.62
N VAL A 68 4.07 2.11 10.99
CA VAL A 68 4.38 2.26 9.56
C VAL A 68 3.24 1.82 8.62
N THR A 69 2.32 0.97 9.10
CA THR A 69 1.13 0.54 8.35
C THR A 69 0.04 1.61 8.28
N LYS A 70 0.15 2.69 9.05
CA LYS A 70 -0.80 3.82 9.00
C LYS A 70 -0.35 4.84 7.96
N PRO A 71 -1.28 5.48 7.22
CA PRO A 71 -0.98 6.67 6.42
C PRO A 71 -0.23 7.71 7.27
N GLY A 72 0.90 8.22 6.77
CA GLY A 72 1.74 9.17 7.51
C GLY A 72 2.74 8.56 8.50
N GLY A 73 2.60 7.28 8.87
CA GLY A 73 3.41 6.65 9.92
C GLY A 73 4.90 6.56 9.62
N ARG A 74 5.28 6.58 8.34
CA ARG A 74 6.69 6.67 7.91
C ARG A 74 7.42 7.91 8.42
N ARG A 75 6.68 8.97 8.78
CA ARG A 75 7.24 10.22 9.32
C ARG A 75 7.82 10.04 10.73
N GLU A 76 7.51 8.94 11.41
CA GLU A 76 8.05 8.66 12.76
C GLU A 76 9.50 8.14 12.74
N PHE A 77 9.99 7.63 11.61
CA PHE A 77 11.29 6.96 11.54
C PHE A 77 12.21 7.63 10.50
N ASP A 78 13.43 7.99 10.90
CA ASP A 78 14.36 8.72 10.05
C ASP A 78 14.76 7.95 8.79
N LEU A 79 14.90 6.63 8.89
CA LEU A 79 15.14 5.79 7.72
C LEU A 79 13.94 5.80 6.77
N CYS A 80 12.71 5.69 7.29
CA CYS A 80 11.49 5.71 6.48
C CYS A 80 11.27 7.05 5.78
N LYS A 81 11.70 8.17 6.40
CA LYS A 81 11.72 9.50 5.76
C LYS A 81 12.64 9.57 4.55
N LYS A 82 13.59 8.66 4.38
CA LYS A 82 14.50 8.60 3.22
C LYS A 82 14.12 7.52 2.21
N CYS A 83 13.13 6.68 2.53
CA CYS A 83 12.67 5.59 1.68
C CYS A 83 12.11 6.12 0.34
N TYR A 84 12.61 5.55 -0.76
CA TYR A 84 12.12 5.81 -2.12
C TYR A 84 11.31 4.64 -2.70
N ILE A 85 11.08 3.57 -1.92
CA ILE A 85 10.31 2.41 -2.35
C ILE A 85 8.82 2.72 -2.19
N PHE A 86 8.17 2.94 -3.33
CA PHE A 86 6.72 3.04 -3.41
C PHE A 86 6.14 1.62 -3.33
N SER A 87 5.64 1.24 -2.15
CA SER A 87 4.94 -0.03 -1.93
C SER A 87 3.47 0.03 -2.31
N GLY A 88 3.03 1.08 -3.00
CA GLY A 88 1.71 1.12 -3.59
C GLY A 88 1.64 0.10 -4.72
N PHE A 89 1.23 -1.13 -4.41
CA PHE A 89 0.35 -1.82 -5.32
C PHE A 89 -0.80 -0.85 -5.58
N GLN A 90 -0.76 -0.16 -6.72
CA GLN A 90 -2.01 0.31 -7.27
C GLN A 90 -2.79 -0.98 -7.50
N ASP A 91 -3.85 -1.19 -6.74
CA ASP A 91 -4.87 -2.12 -7.15
C ASP A 91 -5.30 -1.67 -8.55
N GLU A 92 -4.79 -2.34 -9.57
CA GLU A 92 -5.03 -2.01 -10.98
C GLU A 92 -6.55 -2.03 -11.25
N THR A 93 -7.30 -2.82 -10.48
CA THR A 93 -8.77 -2.86 -10.55
C THR A 93 -9.41 -1.55 -10.07
N LEU A 94 -8.83 -0.89 -9.06
CA LEU A 94 -9.32 0.40 -8.55
C LEU A 94 -8.94 1.57 -9.48
N SER A 95 -7.78 1.49 -10.13
CA SER A 95 -7.32 2.47 -11.13
C SER A 95 -8.17 2.40 -12.41
N PHE A 96 -8.42 1.19 -12.91
CA PHE A 96 -9.30 0.94 -14.05
C PHE A 96 -10.75 1.33 -13.75
N GLY A 97 -11.28 0.93 -12.59
CA GLY A 97 -12.64 1.31 -12.16
C GLY A 97 -12.84 2.82 -12.10
N LYS A 98 -11.85 3.58 -11.60
CA LYS A 98 -11.88 5.05 -11.60
C LYS A 98 -11.79 5.66 -13.00
N GLN A 99 -11.02 5.08 -13.92
CA GLN A 99 -10.97 5.53 -15.32
C GLN A 99 -12.28 5.26 -16.05
N VAL A 100 -12.85 4.06 -15.91
CA VAL A 100 -14.14 3.70 -16.49
C VAL A 100 -15.25 4.59 -15.94
N ALA A 101 -15.32 4.80 -14.63
CA ALA A 101 -16.32 5.68 -14.02
C ALA A 101 -16.21 7.14 -14.52
N ARG A 102 -14.98 7.67 -14.70
CA ARG A 102 -14.79 9.00 -15.29
C ARG A 102 -15.24 9.06 -16.75
N LYS A 103 -14.95 8.03 -17.54
CA LYS A 103 -15.31 7.97 -18.96
C LYS A 103 -16.83 7.85 -19.13
N VAL A 104 -17.47 6.96 -18.37
CA VAL A 104 -18.94 6.80 -18.30
C VAL A 104 -19.60 8.11 -17.85
N LYS A 105 -19.11 8.75 -16.79
CA LYS A 105 -19.63 10.06 -16.36
C LYS A 105 -19.48 11.14 -17.44
N SER A 106 -18.37 11.15 -18.18
CA SER A 106 -18.18 12.11 -19.28
C SER A 106 -19.09 11.86 -20.48
N ILE A 107 -19.47 10.61 -20.72
CA ILE A 107 -20.43 10.22 -21.77
C ILE A 107 -21.84 10.62 -21.33
N LEU A 108 -22.23 10.26 -20.11
CA LEU A 108 -23.54 10.59 -19.52
C LEU A 108 -23.76 12.09 -19.33
N MET A 109 -22.70 12.88 -19.11
CA MET A 109 -22.79 14.35 -19.04
C MET A 109 -22.86 15.02 -20.42
N LYS A 110 -22.54 14.31 -21.50
CA LYS A 110 -22.65 14.81 -22.89
C LYS A 110 -23.96 14.42 -23.55
N SER A 111 -24.59 13.33 -23.12
CA SER A 111 -25.97 12.99 -23.46
C SER A 111 -26.90 13.78 -22.54
N ASN A 112 -27.65 14.74 -23.07
CA ASN A 112 -28.64 15.52 -22.32
C ASN A 112 -29.90 14.70 -21.94
N GLU A 113 -29.77 13.38 -21.81
CA GLU A 113 -30.82 12.41 -21.57
C GLU A 113 -30.37 11.47 -20.44
N PHE A 114 -30.42 11.91 -19.19
CA PHE A 114 -30.75 11.03 -18.06
C PHE A 114 -30.90 11.88 -16.79
N ALA A 115 -32.16 12.21 -16.47
CA ALA A 115 -32.52 12.88 -15.23
C ALA A 115 -32.22 11.94 -14.03
N TRP A 116 -31.46 12.44 -13.06
CA TRP A 116 -31.10 11.76 -11.81
C TRP A 116 -32.26 11.75 -10.80
N GLU A 117 -33.44 11.31 -11.22
CA GLU A 117 -34.55 11.12 -10.30
C GLU A 117 -34.84 9.64 -10.04
N LYS A 118 -34.55 9.27 -8.79
CA LYS A 118 -34.97 8.08 -8.04
C LYS A 118 -33.98 6.91 -7.99
N GLY A 119 -33.27 6.87 -6.86
CA GLY A 119 -33.12 5.62 -6.10
C GLY A 119 -31.81 4.86 -6.29
N LEU A 120 -30.88 5.10 -5.37
CA LEU A 120 -29.94 4.14 -4.77
C LEU A 120 -29.61 2.87 -5.60
N ILE A 121 -28.52 2.91 -6.36
CA ILE A 121 -27.81 1.68 -6.73
C ILE A 121 -26.61 1.55 -5.79
N ASN A 122 -26.78 0.73 -4.74
CA ASN A 122 -25.70 0.35 -3.85
C ASN A 122 -24.79 -0.65 -4.58
N VAL A 123 -23.63 -0.19 -5.02
CA VAL A 123 -22.63 -0.99 -5.75
C VAL A 123 -21.85 -1.86 -4.74
N ARG A 124 -22.53 -2.86 -4.18
CA ARG A 124 -21.92 -3.88 -3.31
C ARG A 124 -22.07 -5.30 -3.81
N ASN A 125 -22.77 -5.54 -4.92
CA ASN A 125 -23.02 -6.89 -5.42
C ASN A 125 -22.54 -7.03 -6.87
N LYS A 126 -21.71 -8.05 -7.16
CA LYS A 126 -21.13 -8.29 -8.49
C LYS A 126 -22.18 -8.46 -9.59
N ASN A 127 -23.41 -8.83 -9.22
CA ASN A 127 -24.50 -9.07 -10.16
C ASN A 127 -25.11 -7.79 -10.77
N SER A 128 -24.87 -6.60 -10.21
CA SER A 128 -25.42 -5.35 -10.79
C SER A 128 -24.56 -4.75 -11.91
N ILE A 129 -23.32 -5.22 -12.10
CA ILE A 129 -22.46 -4.78 -13.21
C ILE A 129 -22.87 -5.44 -14.52
N ALA A 130 -23.30 -6.71 -14.48
CA ALA A 130 -23.75 -7.46 -15.66
C ALA A 130 -24.98 -6.81 -16.33
N THR A 131 -25.94 -6.34 -15.52
CA THR A 131 -27.19 -5.74 -16.02
C THR A 131 -26.98 -4.39 -16.73
N ILE A 132 -25.87 -3.69 -16.45
CA ILE A 132 -25.54 -2.44 -17.14
C ILE A 132 -24.82 -2.70 -18.47
N ALA A 133 -24.03 -3.79 -18.55
CA ALA A 133 -23.30 -4.14 -19.77
C ALA A 133 -24.24 -4.62 -20.90
N GLU A 134 -25.30 -5.38 -20.59
CA GLU A 134 -26.26 -5.88 -21.59
C GLU A 134 -27.18 -4.82 -22.21
N LYS A 135 -27.20 -3.60 -21.68
CA LYS A 135 -27.99 -2.49 -22.25
C LYS A 135 -27.14 -1.50 -23.07
N ILE A 136 -25.82 -1.70 -23.09
CA ILE A 136 -24.87 -0.80 -23.76
C ILE A 136 -24.24 -1.46 -25.00
N PHE A 137 -24.34 -2.78 -25.14
CA PHE A 137 -24.03 -3.54 -26.36
C PHE A 137 -25.32 -4.12 -26.95
#